data_AF-A0A952ICP0-F1
#
_entry.id   AF-A0A952ICP0-F1
#
_cell.length_a   1.000
_cell.length_b   1.000
_cell.length_c   1.000
_cell.angle_alpha   90.00
_cell.angle_beta   90.00
_cell.angle_gamma   90.00
#
_symmetry.space_group_name_H-M   'P 1'
#
loop_
_entity.id
_entity.type
_entity.pdbx_description
1 polymer ?
#
loop_
_entity_poly.entity_id
_entity_poly.type
_entity_poly.pdbx_seq_one_letter_code
_entity_poly.pdbx_strand_id
1 'polypeptide(L)'
;MPKKTKRSIPFQYRLPKPLPHTAAISTSTIPINTAPASTAAASTAPARDQQSLYHCLHSLLEDLSGVEQSPRYHPEGDALYHSLQVFQCALAECSNPQLWAAALFHDVGKAIHYAAHAAEGADELEGLLHPSICWLVRHHLDLLTHPKRTRARLKGSKALQQLEQLRRWDLQGRKTDIEVMEVTQALDILLPYFPVIQANRQ
;
A
#
# COMPACT_ATOMS: atom_id res chain seq x y z
N MET A 1 12.98 -47.43 -5.82
CA MET A 1 12.72 -46.48 -4.71
C MET A 1 11.66 -45.48 -5.17
N PRO A 2 10.39 -45.62 -4.76
CA PRO A 2 9.30 -44.79 -5.29
C PRO A 2 9.30 -43.39 -4.64
N LYS A 3 9.22 -42.35 -5.48
CA LYS A 3 9.12 -40.94 -5.07
C LYS A 3 7.73 -40.66 -4.52
N LYS A 4 7.62 -40.28 -3.24
CA LYS A 4 6.35 -39.86 -2.63
C LYS A 4 5.99 -38.44 -3.09
N THR A 5 4.94 -38.34 -3.88
CA THR A 5 4.27 -37.09 -4.26
C THR A 5 3.60 -36.50 -3.01
N LYS A 6 4.03 -35.32 -2.55
CA LYS A 6 3.33 -34.57 -1.50
C LYS A 6 2.12 -33.89 -2.14
N ARG A 7 0.92 -34.30 -1.71
CA ARG A 7 -0.34 -33.65 -2.06
C ARG A 7 -0.35 -32.24 -1.48
N SER A 8 -0.61 -31.24 -2.33
CA SER A 8 -0.94 -29.88 -1.94
C SER A 8 -2.27 -29.88 -1.18
N ILE A 9 -2.24 -29.36 0.04
CA ILE A 9 -3.44 -29.10 0.85
C ILE A 9 -3.81 -27.63 0.59
N PRO A 10 -5.05 -27.29 0.22
CA PRO A 10 -5.45 -25.90 0.02
C PRO A 10 -5.39 -25.15 1.36
N PHE A 11 -4.68 -24.02 1.37
CA PHE A 11 -4.61 -23.11 2.52
C PHE A 11 -5.95 -22.40 2.65
N GLN A 12 -6.79 -22.85 3.60
CA GLN A 12 -8.02 -22.16 3.94
C GLN A 12 -7.74 -21.10 4.99
N TYR A 13 -7.85 -19.83 4.61
CA TYR A 13 -7.83 -18.69 5.53
C TYR A 13 -8.98 -18.85 6.55
N ARG A 14 -8.66 -18.88 7.84
CA ARG A 14 -9.66 -18.91 8.93
C ARG A 14 -9.71 -17.53 9.57
N LEU A 15 -10.82 -16.82 9.36
CA LEU A 15 -11.09 -15.52 9.98
C LEU A 15 -11.04 -15.62 11.52
N PRO A 16 -10.37 -14.69 12.23
CA PRO A 16 -10.40 -14.63 13.69
C PRO A 16 -11.77 -14.20 14.22
N LYS A 17 -12.14 -14.70 15.40
CA LYS A 17 -13.40 -14.37 16.09
C LYS A 17 -13.39 -12.91 16.58
N PRO A 18 -14.52 -12.19 16.52
CA PRO A 18 -14.61 -10.82 17.01
C PRO A 18 -14.46 -10.75 18.54
N LEU A 19 -13.74 -9.73 19.00
CA LEU A 19 -13.57 -9.39 20.41
C LEU A 19 -14.89 -8.83 21.01
N PRO A 20 -15.13 -9.00 22.33
CA PRO A 20 -16.37 -8.59 22.97
C PRO A 20 -16.51 -7.07 23.13
N HIS A 21 -17.68 -6.55 22.78
CA HIS A 21 -18.09 -5.16 23.01
C HIS A 21 -18.52 -4.94 24.46
N THR A 22 -17.91 -3.96 25.12
CA THR A 22 -18.43 -3.25 26.31
C THR A 22 -17.98 -1.79 26.14
N ALA A 23 -18.77 -0.74 26.35
CA ALA A 23 -19.83 -0.55 27.33
C ALA A 23 -20.85 0.50 26.88
N ALA A 24 -22.02 0.44 27.52
CA ALA A 24 -23.14 1.35 27.43
C ALA A 24 -22.84 2.76 27.99
N ILE A 25 -23.43 3.80 27.40
CA ILE A 25 -23.76 5.05 28.10
C ILE A 25 -25.15 5.54 27.67
N SER A 26 -25.88 5.96 28.69
CA SER A 26 -27.29 6.33 28.84
C SER A 26 -27.95 7.21 27.78
N THR A 27 -29.23 6.90 27.60
CA THR A 27 -30.29 7.73 27.03
C THR A 27 -30.57 8.98 27.89
N SER A 28 -30.61 10.14 27.25
CA SER A 28 -31.41 11.28 27.72
C SER A 28 -32.17 11.88 26.54
N THR A 29 -33.49 11.88 26.67
CA THR A 29 -34.49 12.37 25.71
C THR A 29 -34.76 13.87 25.92
N ILE A 30 -35.40 14.51 24.92
CA ILE A 30 -36.28 15.72 24.94
C ILE A 30 -35.70 16.93 24.15
N PRO A 31 -36.49 17.70 23.35
CA PRO A 31 -37.55 17.36 22.41
C PRO A 31 -37.33 18.00 21.00
N ILE A 32 -38.25 17.64 20.11
CA ILE A 32 -38.47 18.08 18.73
C ILE A 32 -38.78 19.58 18.65
N ASN A 33 -38.14 20.31 17.72
CA ASN A 33 -38.68 21.56 17.18
C ASN A 33 -38.52 21.62 15.65
N THR A 34 -39.57 22.13 15.03
CA THR A 34 -39.93 22.10 13.63
C THR A 34 -39.08 23.08 12.80
N ALA A 35 -38.81 22.70 11.55
CA ALA A 35 -38.08 23.47 10.52
C ALA A 35 -38.76 24.84 10.21
N PRO A 36 -38.10 25.78 9.47
CA PRO A 36 -37.82 25.57 8.05
C PRO A 36 -36.49 26.12 7.52
N ALA A 37 -36.09 25.56 6.37
CA ALA A 37 -35.30 26.16 5.30
C ALA A 37 -33.98 26.87 5.66
N SER A 38 -32.86 26.17 5.43
CA SER A 38 -31.67 26.84 4.92
C SER A 38 -30.93 25.90 3.99
N THR A 39 -30.97 26.24 2.70
CA THR A 39 -30.19 25.62 1.63
C THR A 39 -28.71 25.92 1.87
N ALA A 40 -28.07 25.12 2.73
CA ALA A 40 -26.62 25.09 2.83
C ALA A 40 -26.10 24.13 1.76
N ALA A 41 -25.73 24.67 0.60
CA ALA A 41 -24.83 24.01 -0.34
C ALA A 41 -23.46 23.87 0.35
N ALA A 42 -23.31 22.82 1.17
CA ALA A 42 -22.02 22.43 1.70
C ALA A 42 -21.16 21.90 0.55
N SER A 43 -20.02 22.56 0.35
CA SER A 43 -18.99 22.21 -0.63
C SER A 43 -18.59 20.73 -0.50
N THR A 44 -19.07 19.90 -1.42
CA THR A 44 -18.98 18.42 -1.42
C THR A 44 -17.78 17.91 -2.24
N ALA A 45 -16.97 18.81 -2.79
CA ALA A 45 -15.91 18.49 -3.74
C ALA A 45 -14.70 17.73 -3.15
N PRO A 46 -14.16 18.04 -1.95
CA PRO A 46 -12.95 17.34 -1.47
C PRO A 46 -13.25 15.90 -1.01
N ALA A 47 -14.40 15.66 -0.36
CA ALA A 47 -14.76 14.33 0.12
C ALA A 47 -15.02 13.33 -1.01
N ARG A 48 -15.64 13.78 -2.12
CA ARG A 48 -15.92 12.93 -3.29
C ARG A 48 -14.64 12.52 -4.04
N ASP A 49 -13.64 13.39 -4.05
CA ASP A 49 -12.34 13.13 -4.67
C ASP A 49 -11.49 12.16 -3.85
N GLN A 50 -11.41 12.38 -2.53
CA GLN A 50 -10.66 11.47 -1.64
C GLN A 50 -11.26 10.06 -1.63
N GLN A 51 -12.58 9.93 -1.67
CA GLN A 51 -13.24 8.63 -1.75
C GLN A 51 -12.93 7.92 -3.08
N SER A 52 -12.89 8.66 -4.19
CA SER A 52 -12.55 8.10 -5.50
C SER A 52 -11.09 7.64 -5.53
N LEU A 53 -10.15 8.46 -5.04
CA LEU A 53 -8.75 8.09 -4.89
C LEU A 53 -8.58 6.85 -4.01
N TYR A 54 -9.26 6.80 -2.86
CA TYR A 54 -9.25 5.65 -1.97
C TYR A 54 -9.67 4.37 -2.71
N HIS A 55 -10.76 4.42 -3.46
CA HIS A 55 -11.24 3.27 -4.23
C HIS A 55 -10.26 2.83 -5.32
N CYS A 56 -9.65 3.77 -6.05
CA CYS A 56 -8.63 3.46 -7.05
C CYS A 56 -7.43 2.75 -6.40
N LEU A 57 -6.87 3.32 -5.33
CA LEU A 57 -5.72 2.74 -4.63
C LEU A 57 -6.04 1.38 -3.99
N HIS A 58 -7.26 1.22 -3.48
CA HIS A 58 -7.73 -0.07 -2.97
C HIS A 58 -7.80 -1.12 -4.07
N SER A 59 -8.35 -0.78 -5.23
CA SER A 59 -8.43 -1.71 -6.37
C SER A 59 -7.04 -2.17 -6.80
N LEU A 60 -6.08 -1.24 -6.92
CA LEU A 60 -4.71 -1.57 -7.32
C LEU A 60 -4.00 -2.52 -6.34
N LEU A 61 -4.30 -2.44 -5.04
CA LEU A 61 -3.76 -3.37 -4.05
C LEU A 61 -4.44 -4.74 -4.10
N GLU A 62 -5.77 -4.77 -4.22
CA GLU A 62 -6.51 -6.03 -4.35
C GLU A 62 -6.11 -6.81 -5.61
N ASP A 63 -5.76 -6.12 -6.70
CA ASP A 63 -5.28 -6.74 -7.94
C ASP A 63 -3.94 -7.50 -7.74
N LEU A 64 -3.18 -7.22 -6.66
CA LEU A 64 -1.99 -7.99 -6.29
C LEU A 64 -2.31 -9.30 -5.57
N SER A 65 -3.55 -9.49 -5.10
CA SER A 65 -3.96 -10.67 -4.36
C SER A 65 -3.89 -11.91 -5.26
N GLY A 66 -3.12 -12.92 -4.83
CA GLY A 66 -2.89 -14.15 -5.59
C GLY A 66 -1.86 -14.01 -6.71
N VAL A 67 -1.21 -12.84 -6.88
CA VAL A 67 -0.12 -12.67 -7.84
C VAL A 67 1.13 -13.38 -7.28
N GLU A 68 1.42 -14.55 -7.85
CA GLU A 68 2.54 -15.41 -7.43
C GLU A 68 3.90 -14.72 -7.63
N GLN A 69 4.71 -14.75 -6.57
CA GLN A 69 6.09 -14.30 -6.58
C GLN A 69 7.04 -15.49 -6.65
N SER A 70 8.20 -15.31 -7.27
CA SER A 70 9.19 -16.39 -7.38
C SER A 70 9.68 -16.86 -6.00
N PRO A 71 9.48 -18.13 -5.59
CA PRO A 71 9.88 -18.63 -4.27
C PRO A 71 11.38 -18.55 -3.99
N ARG A 72 12.19 -18.44 -5.05
CA ARG A 72 13.65 -18.26 -4.94
C ARG A 72 14.03 -16.92 -4.33
N TYR A 73 13.27 -15.88 -4.62
CA TYR A 73 13.57 -14.50 -4.22
C TYR A 73 12.57 -13.96 -3.20
N HIS A 74 11.34 -14.47 -3.25
CA HIS A 74 10.19 -14.06 -2.46
C HIS A 74 9.58 -15.32 -1.82
N PRO A 75 10.18 -15.85 -0.74
CA PRO A 75 9.68 -17.04 -0.06
C PRO A 75 8.26 -16.88 0.50
N GLU A 76 7.79 -15.65 0.68
CA GLU A 76 6.44 -15.26 1.09
C GLU A 76 5.36 -15.55 0.02
N GLY A 77 5.76 -15.69 -1.24
CA GLY A 77 4.94 -16.25 -2.32
C GLY A 77 3.88 -15.33 -2.95
N ASP A 78 3.33 -14.35 -2.23
CA ASP A 78 2.24 -13.49 -2.73
C ASP A 78 2.63 -11.99 -2.75
N ALA A 79 2.26 -11.29 -3.82
CA ALA A 79 2.65 -9.89 -4.03
C ALA A 79 1.91 -8.89 -3.12
N LEU A 80 0.63 -9.12 -2.84
CA LEU A 80 -0.12 -8.25 -1.91
C LEU A 80 0.42 -8.43 -0.49
N TYR A 81 0.58 -9.68 -0.06
CA TYR A 81 1.16 -10.04 1.22
C TYR A 81 2.56 -9.41 1.37
N HIS A 82 3.40 -9.48 0.34
CA HIS A 82 4.70 -8.81 0.32
C HIS A 82 4.58 -7.29 0.51
N SER A 83 3.75 -6.62 -0.29
CA SER A 83 3.55 -5.16 -0.22
C SER A 83 3.13 -4.69 1.17
N LEU A 84 2.23 -5.44 1.83
CA LEU A 84 1.78 -5.15 3.20
C LEU A 84 2.92 -5.32 4.24
N GLN A 85 3.79 -6.32 4.08
CA GLN A 85 4.97 -6.45 4.94
C GLN A 85 5.93 -5.26 4.76
N VAL A 86 6.20 -4.86 3.52
CA VAL A 86 7.11 -3.74 3.21
C VAL A 86 6.55 -2.43 3.78
N PHE A 87 5.23 -2.24 3.69
CA PHE A 87 4.54 -1.12 4.33
C PHE A 87 4.68 -1.13 5.86
N GLN A 88 4.51 -2.28 6.52
CA GLN A 88 4.73 -2.42 7.97
C GLN A 88 6.16 -2.06 8.38
N CYS A 89 7.16 -2.49 7.61
CA CYS A 89 8.56 -2.10 7.84
C CYS A 89 8.73 -0.57 7.75
N ALA A 90 8.09 0.07 6.77
CA ALA A 90 8.17 1.51 6.58
C ALA A 90 7.52 2.31 7.74
N LEU A 91 6.37 1.84 8.24
CA LEU A 91 5.69 2.41 9.41
C LEU A 91 6.54 2.31 10.68
N ALA A 92 7.23 1.18 10.88
CA ALA A 92 8.04 0.95 12.07
C ALA A 92 9.29 1.83 12.13
N GLU A 93 9.77 2.34 10.99
CA GLU A 93 11.09 2.96 10.89
C GLU A 93 11.11 4.44 10.51
N CYS A 94 10.01 5.01 10.01
CA CYS A 94 9.96 6.44 9.70
C CYS A 94 8.55 7.03 9.84
N SER A 95 8.47 8.36 9.89
CA SER A 95 7.22 9.13 9.94
C SER A 95 7.00 9.93 8.65
N ASN A 96 7.26 9.33 7.49
CA ASN A 96 7.13 9.98 6.18
C ASN A 96 6.05 9.28 5.33
N PRO A 97 4.85 9.88 5.19
CA PRO A 97 3.75 9.29 4.44
C PRO A 97 4.03 9.00 2.97
N GLN A 98 4.89 9.80 2.31
CA GLN A 98 5.26 9.52 0.92
C GLN A 98 6.14 8.27 0.80
N LEU A 99 6.98 7.99 1.80
CA LEU A 99 7.76 6.76 1.84
C LEU A 99 6.90 5.55 2.19
N TRP A 100 5.92 5.72 3.07
CA TRP A 100 4.94 4.68 3.35
C TRP A 100 4.13 4.31 2.11
N ALA A 101 3.63 5.31 1.37
CA ALA A 101 2.93 5.08 0.11
C ALA A 101 3.85 4.40 -0.92
N ALA A 102 5.10 4.86 -1.08
CA ALA A 102 6.04 4.21 -1.99
C ALA A 102 6.30 2.74 -1.60
N ALA A 103 6.40 2.43 -0.32
CA ALA A 103 6.54 1.06 0.19
C ALA A 103 5.32 0.19 -0.14
N LEU A 104 4.11 0.69 0.12
CA LEU A 104 2.87 -0.03 -0.11
C LEU A 104 2.61 -0.31 -1.60
N PHE A 105 2.92 0.64 -2.47
CA PHE A 105 2.57 0.56 -3.89
C PHE A 105 3.74 0.19 -4.82
N HIS A 106 4.94 -0.12 -4.32
CA HIS A 106 6.11 -0.33 -5.18
C HIS A 106 5.94 -1.46 -6.22
N ASP A 107 5.09 -2.43 -5.94
CA ASP A 107 4.93 -3.65 -6.72
C ASP A 107 3.59 -3.74 -7.48
N VAL A 108 2.73 -2.70 -7.44
CA VAL A 108 1.37 -2.74 -8.06
C VAL A 108 1.37 -3.10 -9.54
N GLY A 109 2.43 -2.73 -10.27
CA GLY A 109 2.57 -3.10 -11.68
C GLY A 109 2.69 -4.60 -11.94
N LYS A 110 2.89 -5.45 -10.91
CA LYS A 110 2.97 -6.92 -11.08
C LYS A 110 1.65 -7.53 -11.48
N ALA A 111 0.52 -6.93 -11.09
CA ALA A 111 -0.80 -7.35 -11.54
C ALA A 111 -1.02 -7.10 -13.05
N ILE A 112 -0.28 -6.15 -13.62
CA ILE A 112 -0.43 -5.72 -15.02
C ILE A 112 0.61 -6.41 -15.90
N HIS A 113 1.88 -6.24 -15.55
CA HIS A 113 3.01 -6.74 -16.34
C HIS A 113 4.22 -7.03 -15.46
N TYR A 114 4.43 -8.32 -15.17
CA TYR A 114 5.50 -8.76 -14.29
C TYR A 114 6.92 -8.30 -14.68
N ALA A 115 7.28 -8.27 -15.97
CA ALA A 115 8.63 -7.92 -16.41
C ALA A 115 8.93 -6.41 -16.34
N ALA A 116 7.93 -5.56 -16.58
CA ALA A 116 8.06 -4.10 -16.60
C ALA A 116 7.35 -3.41 -15.43
N HIS A 117 6.97 -4.16 -14.38
CA HIS A 117 6.10 -3.71 -13.28
C HIS A 117 6.54 -2.40 -12.62
N ALA A 118 7.84 -2.13 -12.52
CA ALA A 118 8.31 -0.88 -11.94
C ALA A 118 7.86 0.35 -12.78
N ALA A 119 8.00 0.26 -14.11
CA ALA A 119 7.58 1.34 -15.00
C ALA A 119 6.05 1.44 -15.06
N GLU A 120 5.39 0.34 -15.42
CA GLU A 120 3.93 0.28 -15.58
C GLU A 120 3.20 0.63 -14.28
N GLY A 121 3.67 0.13 -13.14
CA GLY A 121 3.10 0.48 -11.84
C GLY A 121 3.28 1.95 -11.48
N ALA A 122 4.38 2.58 -11.88
CA ALA A 122 4.55 4.02 -11.69
C ALA A 122 3.69 4.86 -12.63
N ASP A 123 3.47 4.38 -13.86
CA ASP A 123 2.58 4.99 -14.86
C ASP A 123 1.12 4.95 -14.38
N GLU A 124 0.65 3.84 -13.82
CA GLU A 124 -0.70 3.73 -13.23
C GLU A 124 -0.93 4.63 -12.01
N LEU A 125 0.12 4.87 -11.23
CA LEU A 125 0.06 5.76 -10.06
C LEU A 125 0.19 7.24 -10.45
N GLU A 126 0.60 7.55 -11.68
CA GLU A 126 0.75 8.93 -12.15
C GLU A 126 -0.62 9.62 -12.20
N GLY A 127 -0.68 10.86 -11.69
CA GLY A 127 -1.93 11.59 -11.53
C GLY A 127 -2.78 11.16 -10.33
N LEU A 128 -2.52 10.00 -9.73
CA LEU A 128 -3.12 9.58 -8.45
C LEU A 128 -2.25 9.99 -7.27
N LEU A 129 -0.96 9.66 -7.33
CA LEU A 129 0.02 9.90 -6.27
C LEU A 129 1.03 10.99 -6.65
N HIS A 130 1.67 11.54 -5.62
CA HIS A 130 2.66 12.59 -5.74
C HIS A 130 3.86 12.10 -6.58
N PRO A 131 4.43 12.93 -7.48
CA PRO A 131 5.49 12.51 -8.40
C PRO A 131 6.73 11.88 -7.75
N SER A 132 7.07 12.27 -6.51
CA SER A 132 8.16 11.64 -5.75
C SER A 132 7.89 10.16 -5.43
N ILE A 133 6.63 9.80 -5.20
CA ILE A 133 6.20 8.42 -4.93
C ILE A 133 6.32 7.62 -6.23
N CYS A 134 5.73 8.11 -7.32
CA CYS A 134 5.81 7.48 -8.63
C CYS A 134 7.27 7.31 -9.08
N TRP A 135 8.14 8.27 -8.79
CA TRP A 135 9.58 8.16 -9.06
C TRP A 135 10.23 7.02 -8.26
N LEU A 136 9.93 6.89 -6.97
CA LEU A 136 10.46 5.80 -6.15
C LEU A 136 9.97 4.43 -6.65
N VAL A 137 8.69 4.32 -6.98
CA VAL A 137 8.11 3.10 -7.58
C VAL A 137 8.81 2.77 -8.90
N ARG A 138 8.98 3.75 -9.80
CA ARG A 138 9.64 3.53 -11.09
C ARG A 138 11.08 3.02 -10.96
N HIS A 139 11.79 3.50 -9.96
CA HIS A 139 13.22 3.25 -9.79
C HIS A 139 13.55 2.19 -8.74
N HIS A 140 12.57 1.54 -8.09
CA HIS A 140 12.81 0.66 -6.94
C HIS A 140 13.76 -0.53 -7.24
N LEU A 141 13.84 -0.97 -8.51
CA LEU A 141 14.76 -2.01 -8.96
C LEU A 141 16.15 -1.50 -9.36
N ASP A 142 16.38 -0.19 -9.50
CA ASP A 142 17.64 0.37 -10.02
C ASP A 142 18.86 0.01 -9.15
N LEU A 143 18.65 -0.18 -7.84
CA LEU A 143 19.69 -0.63 -6.91
C LEU A 143 19.94 -2.14 -6.97
N LEU A 144 19.00 -2.92 -7.51
CA LEU A 144 19.16 -4.34 -7.79
C LEU A 144 19.83 -4.56 -9.15
N THR A 145 19.37 -3.87 -10.20
CA THR A 145 19.80 -4.08 -11.59
C THR A 145 21.11 -3.34 -11.91
N HIS A 146 21.27 -2.10 -11.42
CA HIS A 146 22.39 -1.23 -11.76
C HIS A 146 23.02 -0.50 -10.55
N PRO A 147 23.37 -1.20 -9.45
CA PRO A 147 23.73 -0.59 -8.17
C PRO A 147 24.83 0.47 -8.24
N LYS A 148 25.92 0.20 -8.96
CA LYS A 148 27.06 1.13 -9.05
C LYS A 148 26.68 2.41 -9.82
N ARG A 149 26.01 2.26 -10.96
CA ARG A 149 25.57 3.37 -11.81
C ARG A 149 24.54 4.23 -11.09
N THR A 150 23.56 3.61 -10.45
CA THR A 150 22.50 4.28 -9.69
C THR A 150 23.08 5.11 -8.56
N ARG A 151 23.97 4.53 -7.74
CA ARG A 151 24.63 5.25 -6.64
C ARG A 151 25.52 6.40 -7.13
N ALA A 152 26.27 6.20 -8.22
CA ALA A 152 27.09 7.26 -8.79
C ALA A 152 26.23 8.43 -9.30
N ARG A 153 25.14 8.12 -10.03
CA ARG A 153 24.21 9.12 -10.59
C ARG A 153 23.51 9.94 -9.50
N LEU A 154 23.11 9.31 -8.40
CA LEU A 154 22.29 9.93 -7.35
C LEU A 154 23.11 10.30 -6.10
N LYS A 155 24.44 10.32 -6.19
CA LYS A 155 25.33 10.52 -5.05
C LYS A 155 25.00 11.80 -4.28
N GLY A 156 24.81 11.69 -2.97
CA GLY A 156 24.52 12.81 -2.08
C GLY A 156 23.08 13.35 -2.17
N SER A 157 22.21 12.74 -2.99
CA SER A 157 20.81 13.16 -3.10
C SER A 157 19.93 12.50 -2.05
N LYS A 158 18.84 13.19 -1.68
CA LYS A 158 17.76 12.61 -0.87
C LYS A 158 17.09 11.43 -1.58
N ALA A 159 16.96 11.49 -2.90
CA ALA A 159 16.39 10.43 -3.71
C ALA A 159 17.15 9.11 -3.56
N LEU A 160 18.49 9.15 -3.52
CA LEU A 160 19.30 7.95 -3.26
C LEU A 160 19.01 7.36 -1.88
N GLN A 161 18.99 8.20 -0.84
CA GLN A 161 18.72 7.75 0.54
C GLN A 161 17.34 7.08 0.63
N GLN A 162 16.32 7.69 0.02
CA GLN A 162 14.96 7.15 0.00
C GLN A 162 14.87 5.86 -0.80
N LEU A 163 15.59 5.75 -1.92
CA LEU A 163 15.60 4.55 -2.74
C LEU A 163 16.32 3.38 -2.06
N GLU A 164 17.44 3.65 -1.39
CA GLU A 164 18.15 2.67 -0.56
C GLU A 164 17.29 2.20 0.60
N GLN A 165 16.54 3.12 1.20
CA GLN A 165 15.61 2.83 2.28
C GLN A 165 14.44 1.94 1.80
N LEU A 166 13.82 2.27 0.67
CA LEU A 166 12.77 1.44 0.07
C LEU A 166 13.28 0.03 -0.25
N ARG A 167 14.45 -0.07 -0.89
CA ARG A 167 15.05 -1.38 -1.20
C ARG A 167 15.36 -2.20 0.05
N ARG A 168 15.74 -1.55 1.16
CA ARG A 168 15.96 -2.23 2.43
C ARG A 168 14.67 -2.82 2.99
N TRP A 169 13.57 -2.08 2.94
CA TRP A 169 12.26 -2.58 3.37
C TRP A 169 11.74 -3.72 2.47
N ASP A 170 11.89 -3.62 1.15
CA ASP A 170 11.56 -4.71 0.20
C ASP A 170 12.32 -6.00 0.55
N LEU A 171 13.60 -5.91 0.91
CA LEU A 171 14.34 -7.09 1.38
C LEU A 171 13.86 -7.61 2.75
N GLN A 172 13.43 -6.73 3.64
CA GLN A 172 12.93 -7.09 4.97
C GLN A 172 11.55 -7.75 4.93
N GLY A 173 10.66 -7.31 4.03
CA GLY A 173 9.29 -7.80 3.84
C GLY A 173 9.18 -9.15 3.12
N ARG A 174 10.22 -9.99 3.21
CA ARG A 174 10.29 -11.34 2.62
C ARG A 174 10.17 -12.42 3.69
N LYS A 175 9.23 -12.25 4.61
CA LYS A 175 9.01 -13.16 5.74
C LYS A 175 7.84 -14.09 5.44
N THR A 176 8.02 -15.37 5.74
CA THR A 176 6.94 -16.35 5.74
C THR A 176 6.24 -16.32 7.09
N ASP A 177 4.95 -16.66 7.10
CA ASP A 177 4.18 -16.94 8.32
C ASP A 177 4.13 -15.78 9.34
N ILE A 178 4.12 -14.53 8.86
CA ILE A 178 3.93 -13.36 9.71
C ILE A 178 2.54 -12.77 9.49
N GLU A 179 2.01 -12.13 10.53
CA GLU A 179 0.77 -11.40 10.42
C GLU A 179 1.01 -10.07 9.69
N VAL A 180 0.11 -9.76 8.75
CA VAL A 180 0.05 -8.46 8.09
C VAL A 180 -1.31 -7.85 8.32
N MET A 181 -1.35 -6.52 8.32
CA MET A 181 -2.60 -5.77 8.31
C MET A 181 -3.37 -5.97 7.00
N GLU A 182 -4.67 -5.72 7.04
CA GLU A 182 -5.54 -5.74 5.87
C GLU A 182 -5.33 -4.52 4.96
N VAL A 183 -5.70 -4.62 3.69
CA VAL A 183 -5.62 -3.52 2.70
C VAL A 183 -6.33 -2.26 3.21
N THR A 184 -7.54 -2.41 3.75
CA THR A 184 -8.30 -1.28 4.29
C THR A 184 -7.58 -0.62 5.45
N GLN A 185 -6.94 -1.38 6.34
CA GLN A 185 -6.17 -0.83 7.46
C GLN A 185 -4.95 -0.03 6.96
N ALA A 186 -4.24 -0.54 5.94
CA ALA A 186 -3.12 0.16 5.35
C ALA A 186 -3.54 1.50 4.71
N LEU A 187 -4.67 1.51 3.99
CA LEU A 187 -5.20 2.72 3.38
C LEU A 187 -5.80 3.69 4.40
N ASP A 188 -6.46 3.21 5.46
CA ASP A 188 -6.97 4.03 6.55
C ASP A 188 -5.83 4.78 7.27
N ILE A 189 -4.65 4.16 7.40
CA ILE A 189 -3.45 4.82 7.93
C ILE A 189 -2.97 5.94 7.00
N LEU A 190 -3.06 5.75 5.68
CA LEU A 190 -2.67 6.77 4.70
C LEU A 190 -3.72 7.86 4.51
N LEU A 191 -5.00 7.59 4.78
CA LEU A 191 -6.12 8.48 4.50
C LEU A 191 -5.95 9.91 5.05
N PRO A 192 -5.50 10.13 6.31
CA PRO A 192 -5.22 11.48 6.84
C PRO A 192 -4.12 12.22 6.06
N TYR A 193 -3.26 11.51 5.36
CA TYR A 193 -2.12 12.03 4.61
C TYR A 193 -2.37 12.16 3.11
N PHE A 194 -3.57 11.80 2.61
CA PHE A 194 -3.94 12.00 1.21
C PHE A 194 -3.60 13.41 0.69
N PRO A 195 -3.81 14.51 1.45
CA PRO A 195 -3.43 15.85 1.00
C PRO A 195 -1.95 16.03 0.63
N VAL A 196 -1.03 15.23 1.18
CA VAL A 196 0.43 15.32 0.94
C VAL A 196 1.00 14.18 0.09
N ILE A 197 0.23 13.10 -0.12
CA ILE A 197 0.64 11.97 -0.97
C ILE A 197 -0.08 11.93 -2.32
N GLN A 198 -1.19 12.66 -2.49
CA GLN A 198 -1.89 12.74 -3.78
C GLN A 198 -1.10 13.61 -4.78
N ALA A 199 -1.36 13.41 -6.08
CA ALA A 199 -0.86 14.32 -7.10
C ALA A 199 -1.44 15.73 -6.87
N ASN A 200 -0.61 16.77 -7.02
CA ASN A 200 -1.10 18.14 -6.99
C ASN A 200 -1.98 18.37 -8.22
N ARG A 201 -3.26 18.69 -8.03
CA ARG A 201 -4.11 19.15 -9.14
C ARG A 201 -3.53 20.47 -9.66
N GLN A 202 -3.16 20.50 -10.93
CA GLN A 202 -2.90 21.75 -11.66
C GLN A 202 -4.22 22.42 -12.04
#